data_AF-A0A8C9BR60-F1
#
_entry.id   AF-A0A8C9BR60-F1
#
_cell.length_a   1.000
_cell.length_b   1.000
_cell.length_c   1.000
_cell.angle_alpha   90.00
_cell.angle_beta   90.00
_cell.angle_gamma   90.00
#
_symmetry.space_group_name_H-M   'P 1'
#
loop_
_entity.id
_entity.type
_entity.pdbx_description
1 polymer ?
#
loop_
_entity_poly.entity_id
_entity_poly.type
_entity_poly.pdbx_seq_one_letter_code
_entity_poly.pdbx_strand_id
1 'polypeptide(L)'
;MSSKRLHYDSALKRKVIVYAEKHGNRAAGRTFDISEADIRRWSNDRNSIFSCEATTECFTGPKEGRYPQVDEAVLHFVSETRAKGLPVIRQAMQLRAGEIAKTLGIDETKFKATRGWCDRYMHRAGLLLRRQTSFCPALPADIKPQAVLECCIERCCIAGTLDDAKGAVVWENADTDGCDLSDSEELDPRL
;
A
#
# COMPACT_ATOMS: atom_id res chain seq x y z
N MET A 1 -21.69 13.42 -20.37
CA MET A 1 -21.13 12.06 -20.30
C MET A 1 -20.26 11.98 -19.07
N SER A 2 -20.61 11.16 -18.07
CA SER A 2 -19.73 10.92 -16.92
C SER A 2 -18.61 10.00 -17.37
N SER A 3 -17.37 10.50 -17.44
CA SER A 3 -16.21 9.67 -17.75
C SER A 3 -15.95 8.69 -16.60
N LYS A 4 -15.67 7.42 -16.91
CA LYS A 4 -15.29 6.43 -15.89
C LYS A 4 -13.95 6.84 -15.28
N ARG A 5 -13.85 6.80 -13.96
CA ARG A 5 -12.56 7.01 -13.27
C ARG A 5 -11.64 5.83 -13.59
N LEU A 6 -10.47 6.12 -14.13
CA LEU A 6 -9.44 5.14 -14.45
C LEU A 6 -8.29 5.25 -13.45
N HIS A 7 -7.73 4.11 -13.08
CA HIS A 7 -6.50 3.99 -12.32
C HIS A 7 -5.40 3.54 -13.27
N TYR A 8 -4.21 4.14 -13.14
CA TYR A 8 -3.08 3.85 -14.00
C TYR A 8 -1.88 3.52 -13.13
N ASP A 9 -1.13 2.52 -13.58
CA ASP A 9 0.08 2.10 -12.89
C ASP A 9 1.20 3.16 -12.98
N SER A 10 2.05 3.23 -11.96
CA SER A 10 3.17 4.18 -11.91
C SER A 10 4.16 3.93 -13.05
N ALA A 11 4.36 2.68 -13.46
CA ALA A 11 5.19 2.31 -14.60
C ALA A 11 4.68 2.95 -15.91
N LEU A 12 3.37 2.91 -16.13
CA LEU A 12 2.75 3.54 -17.30
C LEU A 12 2.91 5.05 -17.23
N LYS A 13 2.61 5.67 -16.07
CA LYS A 13 2.76 7.12 -15.87
C LYS A 13 4.19 7.58 -16.18
N ARG A 14 5.22 6.84 -15.75
CA ARG A 14 6.64 7.15 -16.07
C ARG A 14 6.91 7.13 -17.56
N LYS A 15 6.47 6.08 -18.26
CA LYS A 15 6.64 5.97 -19.73
C LYS A 15 6.00 7.15 -20.45
N VAL A 16 4.78 7.52 -20.04
CA VAL A 16 4.04 8.64 -20.61
C VAL A 16 4.75 9.97 -20.35
N ILE A 17 5.29 10.20 -19.14
CA ILE A 17 6.05 11.42 -18.82
C ILE A 17 7.31 11.52 -19.68
N VAL A 18 8.12 10.45 -19.78
CA VAL A 18 9.34 10.45 -20.59
C VAL A 18 9.03 10.70 -22.08
N TYR A 19 7.93 10.14 -22.58
CA TYR A 19 7.49 10.40 -23.95
C TYR A 19 7.00 11.85 -24.13
N ALA A 20 6.25 12.38 -23.16
CA ALA A 20 5.74 13.75 -23.20
C ALA A 20 6.86 14.79 -23.13
N GLU A 21 7.95 14.53 -22.41
CA GLU A 21 9.14 15.40 -22.38
C GLU A 21 9.80 15.54 -23.76
N LYS A 22 9.75 14.47 -24.58
CA LYS A 22 10.35 14.44 -25.92
C LYS A 22 9.42 14.96 -27.02
N HIS A 23 8.14 14.59 -26.96
CA HIS A 23 7.17 14.81 -28.06
C HIS A 23 6.04 15.78 -27.72
N GLY A 24 5.94 16.21 -26.47
CA GLY A 24 4.87 17.07 -25.95
C GLY A 24 3.62 16.31 -25.48
N ASN A 25 2.85 16.96 -24.61
CA ASN A 25 1.70 16.36 -23.92
C ASN A 25 0.58 15.91 -24.88
N ARG A 26 0.31 16.68 -25.95
CA ARG A 26 -0.74 16.36 -26.93
C ARG A 26 -0.39 15.12 -27.75
N ALA A 27 0.88 14.95 -28.12
CA ALA A 27 1.36 13.76 -28.82
C ALA A 27 1.27 12.53 -27.92
N ALA A 28 1.66 12.66 -26.65
CA ALA A 28 1.52 11.62 -25.64
C ALA A 28 0.06 11.18 -25.46
N GLY A 29 -0.87 12.13 -25.37
CA GLY A 29 -2.30 11.81 -25.22
C GLY A 29 -2.86 10.99 -26.39
N ARG A 30 -2.46 11.31 -27.63
CA ARG A 30 -2.85 10.52 -28.81
C ARG A 30 -2.22 9.12 -28.84
N THR A 31 -0.98 9.00 -28.36
CA THR A 31 -0.22 7.74 -28.44
C THR A 31 -0.70 6.74 -27.40
N PHE A 32 -1.02 7.21 -26.19
CA PHE A 32 -1.39 6.36 -25.05
C PHE A 32 -2.91 6.34 -24.76
N ASP A 33 -3.71 7.07 -25.53
CA ASP A 33 -5.16 7.27 -25.30
C ASP A 33 -5.48 7.77 -23.88
N ILE A 34 -4.68 8.75 -23.43
CA ILE A 34 -4.81 9.37 -22.10
C ILE A 34 -5.12 10.84 -22.28
N SER A 35 -5.99 11.38 -21.41
CA SER A 35 -6.34 12.78 -21.47
C SER A 35 -5.11 13.67 -21.23
N GLU A 36 -4.98 14.74 -22.02
CA GLU A 36 -3.89 15.73 -21.84
C GLU A 36 -3.85 16.29 -20.41
N ALA A 37 -5.03 16.41 -19.77
CA ALA A 37 -5.16 16.87 -18.40
C ALA A 37 -4.48 15.93 -17.38
N ASP A 38 -4.62 14.61 -17.55
CA ASP A 38 -3.95 13.61 -16.70
C ASP A 38 -2.43 13.67 -16.89
N ILE A 39 -1.97 13.77 -18.15
CA ILE A 39 -0.55 13.86 -18.48
C ILE A 39 0.08 15.10 -17.85
N ARG A 40 -0.59 16.25 -17.96
CA ARG A 40 -0.14 17.50 -17.32
C ARG A 40 -0.07 17.35 -15.81
N ARG A 41 -1.08 16.73 -15.19
CA ARG A 41 -1.08 16.46 -13.74
C ARG A 41 0.09 15.56 -13.35
N TRP A 42 0.35 14.48 -14.09
CA TRP A 42 1.47 13.58 -13.82
C TRP A 42 2.83 14.24 -14.02
N SER A 43 2.95 15.15 -14.99
CA SER A 43 4.16 15.95 -15.17
C SER A 43 4.43 16.86 -13.96
N ASN A 44 3.39 17.42 -13.34
CA ASN A 44 3.55 18.19 -12.10
C ASN A 44 3.93 17.30 -10.92
N ASP A 45 3.34 16.10 -10.83
CA ASP A 45 3.59 15.09 -9.80
C ASP A 45 4.80 14.18 -10.15
N ARG A 46 5.67 14.60 -11.09
CA ARG A 46 6.75 13.75 -11.65
C ARG A 46 7.62 13.14 -10.56
N ASN A 47 8.16 13.97 -9.67
CA ASN A 47 9.08 13.50 -8.64
C ASN A 47 8.43 12.45 -7.73
N SER A 48 7.14 12.60 -7.42
CA SER A 48 6.36 11.65 -6.63
C SER A 48 6.19 10.32 -7.37
N ILE A 49 5.85 10.36 -8.66
CA ILE A 49 5.61 9.18 -9.50
C ILE A 49 6.90 8.37 -9.73
N PHE A 50 8.04 9.05 -9.89
CA PHE A 50 9.34 8.40 -10.07
C PHE A 50 9.89 7.83 -8.76
N SER A 51 9.58 8.44 -7.61
CA SER A 51 10.03 7.95 -6.29
C SER A 51 9.28 6.71 -5.79
N CYS A 52 8.08 6.43 -6.28
CA CYS A 52 7.27 5.29 -5.83
C CYS A 52 7.71 3.95 -6.44
N GLU A 53 7.03 2.86 -6.09
CA GLU A 53 7.21 1.58 -6.77
C GLU A 53 6.51 1.59 -8.14
N ALA A 54 6.94 0.71 -9.04
CA ALA A 54 6.40 0.65 -10.39
C ALA A 54 4.91 0.31 -10.42
N THR A 55 4.45 -0.54 -9.48
CA THR A 55 3.10 -1.11 -9.34
C THR A 55 2.09 -0.22 -8.61
N THR A 56 2.52 0.95 -8.12
CA THR A 56 1.62 1.82 -7.34
C THR A 56 0.64 2.55 -8.25
N GLU A 57 -0.63 2.22 -8.16
CA GLU A 57 -1.66 2.88 -8.98
C GLU A 57 -2.15 4.21 -8.36
N CYS A 58 -2.11 4.31 -7.04
CA CYS A 58 -2.60 5.44 -6.28
C CYS A 58 -1.68 5.80 -5.11
N PHE A 59 -1.53 7.10 -4.89
CA PHE A 59 -0.97 7.62 -3.65
C PHE A 59 -2.06 7.47 -2.58
N THR A 60 -2.10 6.30 -1.94
CA THR A 60 -2.98 6.07 -0.79
C THR A 60 -2.67 7.12 0.28
N GLY A 61 -3.70 7.61 0.96
CA GLY A 61 -3.59 8.75 1.89
C GLY A 61 -2.57 8.54 3.02
N PRO A 62 -2.36 9.56 3.87
CA PRO A 62 -1.32 9.56 4.90
C PRO A 62 -1.23 8.23 5.66
N LYS A 63 -0.03 7.67 5.72
CA LYS A 63 0.24 6.43 6.47
C LYS A 63 -0.15 6.59 7.95
N GLU A 64 -0.06 7.82 8.46
CA GLU A 64 -0.40 8.17 9.83
C GLU A 64 -1.77 8.85 9.95
N GLY A 65 -2.37 8.73 11.13
CA GLY A 65 -3.54 9.50 11.54
C GLY A 65 -3.29 11.00 11.58
N ARG A 66 -4.37 11.79 11.59
CA ARG A 66 -4.28 13.22 11.90
C ARG A 66 -3.73 13.46 13.32
N TYR A 67 -3.95 12.50 14.22
CA TYR A 67 -3.52 12.52 15.61
C TYR A 67 -2.75 11.24 15.93
N PRO A 68 -1.45 11.15 15.58
CA PRO A 68 -0.66 9.94 15.79
C PRO A 68 -0.57 9.56 17.28
N GLN A 69 -0.55 10.56 18.17
CA GLN A 69 -0.56 10.37 19.63
C GLN A 69 -1.78 9.58 20.12
N VAL A 70 -2.95 9.83 19.53
CA VAL A 70 -4.18 9.08 19.86
C VAL A 70 -4.08 7.66 19.31
N ASP A 71 -3.61 7.52 18.08
CA ASP A 71 -3.47 6.23 17.41
C ASP A 71 -2.50 5.30 18.19
N GLU A 72 -1.37 5.83 18.67
CA GLU A 72 -0.37 5.10 19.46
C GLU A 72 -0.91 4.65 20.83
N ALA A 73 -1.56 5.56 21.56
CA ALA A 73 -2.12 5.23 22.87
C ALA A 73 -3.28 4.21 22.78
N VAL A 74 -4.08 4.26 21.70
CA VAL A 74 -5.10 3.22 21.42
C VAL A 74 -4.44 1.90 21.05
N LEU A 75 -3.32 1.92 20.32
CA LEU A 75 -2.59 0.72 19.95
C LEU A 75 -2.05 0.00 21.19
N HIS A 76 -1.48 0.75 22.14
CA HIS A 76 -1.04 0.22 23.42
C HIS A 76 -2.19 -0.47 24.17
N PHE A 77 -3.34 0.20 24.29
CA PHE A 77 -4.53 -0.37 24.91
C PHE A 77 -5.01 -1.67 24.23
N VAL A 78 -5.00 -1.71 22.89
CA VAL A 78 -5.37 -2.91 22.13
C VAL A 78 -4.40 -4.06 22.42
N SER A 79 -3.10 -3.78 22.42
CA SER A 79 -2.06 -4.77 22.71
C SER A 79 -2.20 -5.34 24.12
N GLU A 80 -2.38 -4.49 25.13
CA GLU A 80 -2.62 -4.92 26.51
C GLU A 80 -3.88 -5.77 26.66
N THR A 81 -4.97 -5.37 26.01
CA THR A 81 -6.24 -6.09 26.09
C THR A 81 -6.14 -7.46 25.42
N ARG A 82 -5.42 -7.54 24.29
CA ARG A 82 -5.13 -8.79 23.60
C ARG A 82 -4.19 -9.69 24.39
N ALA A 83 -3.20 -9.13 25.08
CA ALA A 83 -2.30 -9.88 25.97
C ALA A 83 -3.07 -10.53 27.13
N LYS A 84 -4.16 -9.90 27.60
CA LYS A 84 -5.09 -10.46 28.59
C LYS A 84 -6.04 -11.51 28.01
N GLY A 85 -5.97 -11.81 26.71
CA GLY A 85 -6.85 -12.76 26.03
C GLY A 85 -8.27 -12.24 25.77
N LEU A 86 -8.53 -10.95 25.98
CA LEU A 86 -9.86 -10.36 25.81
C LEU A 86 -10.05 -9.84 24.37
N PRO A 87 -11.22 -10.07 23.76
CA PRO A 87 -11.52 -9.52 22.45
C PRO A 87 -11.73 -8.00 22.54
N VAL A 88 -11.11 -7.27 21.61
CA VAL A 88 -11.31 -5.83 21.49
C VAL A 88 -12.38 -5.55 20.44
N ILE A 89 -13.52 -5.05 20.89
CA ILE A 89 -14.58 -4.56 20.01
C ILE A 89 -14.31 -3.11 19.57
N ARG A 90 -14.93 -2.73 18.46
CA ARG A 90 -14.78 -1.40 17.88
C ARG A 90 -15.18 -0.27 18.83
N GLN A 91 -16.27 -0.47 19.56
CA GLN A 91 -16.79 0.51 20.52
C GLN A 91 -15.77 0.79 21.63
N ALA A 92 -15.04 -0.23 22.10
CA ALA A 92 -13.99 -0.06 23.11
C ALA A 92 -12.85 0.82 22.59
N MET A 93 -12.42 0.64 21.35
CA MET A 93 -11.41 1.51 20.72
C MET A 93 -11.91 2.95 20.58
N GLN A 94 -13.18 3.15 20.23
CA GLN A 94 -13.77 4.49 20.10
C GLN A 94 -13.84 5.21 21.45
N LEU A 95 -14.27 4.50 22.51
CA LEU A 95 -14.31 5.04 23.86
C LEU A 95 -12.91 5.43 24.32
N ARG A 96 -11.94 4.53 24.16
CA ARG A 96 -10.55 4.78 24.55
C ARG A 96 -9.94 5.97 23.80
N ALA A 97 -10.17 6.04 22.49
CA ALA A 97 -9.72 7.17 21.67
C ALA A 97 -10.33 8.50 22.11
N GLY A 98 -11.61 8.50 22.49
CA GLY A 98 -12.30 9.68 23.02
C GLY A 98 -11.73 10.14 24.36
N GLU A 99 -11.45 9.21 25.29
CA GLU A 99 -10.76 9.51 26.55
C GLU A 99 -9.39 10.14 26.31
N ILE A 100 -8.58 9.53 25.46
CA ILE A 100 -7.23 10.03 25.15
C ILE A 100 -7.31 11.42 24.52
N ALA A 101 -8.23 11.64 23.58
CA ALA A 101 -8.41 12.97 22.98
C ALA A 101 -8.76 14.05 24.00
N LYS A 102 -9.60 13.72 25.00
CA LYS A 102 -9.92 14.61 26.12
C LYS A 102 -8.69 14.89 26.97
N THR A 103 -7.89 13.87 27.29
CA THR A 103 -6.66 14.05 28.07
C THR A 103 -5.62 14.91 27.35
N LEU A 104 -5.57 14.85 26.02
CA LEU A 104 -4.68 15.66 25.19
C LEU A 104 -5.23 17.07 24.91
N GLY A 105 -6.41 17.42 25.44
CA GLY A 105 -7.04 18.72 25.21
C GLY A 105 -7.49 18.94 23.76
N ILE A 106 -7.73 17.85 23.00
CA ILE A 106 -8.22 17.95 21.63
C ILE A 106 -9.72 18.22 21.68
N ASP A 107 -10.13 19.33 21.08
CA ASP A 107 -11.53 19.72 21.00
C ASP A 107 -12.40 18.66 20.29
N GLU A 108 -13.60 18.40 20.80
CA GLU A 108 -14.53 17.39 20.28
C GLU A 108 -14.99 17.72 18.85
N THR A 109 -14.93 18.99 18.46
CA THR A 109 -15.20 19.41 17.08
C THR A 109 -14.11 18.98 16.10
N LYS A 110 -12.86 18.86 16.57
CA LYS A 110 -11.69 18.55 15.75
C LYS A 110 -11.42 17.06 15.65
N PHE A 111 -11.67 16.32 16.73
CA PHE A 111 -11.51 14.88 16.77
C PHE A 111 -12.77 14.18 17.28
N LYS A 112 -13.30 13.30 16.43
CA LYS A 112 -14.38 12.40 16.79
C LYS A 112 -13.99 10.98 16.42
N ALA A 113 -14.01 10.09 17.40
CA ALA A 113 -13.77 8.66 17.22
C ALA A 113 -14.94 7.97 16.51
N THR A 114 -15.25 8.43 15.30
CA THR A 114 -16.32 7.88 14.45
C THR A 114 -15.99 6.47 13.98
N ARG A 115 -16.99 5.75 13.47
CA ARG A 115 -16.79 4.44 12.84
C ARG A 115 -15.74 4.51 11.73
N GLY A 116 -15.81 5.52 10.86
CA GLY A 116 -14.87 5.72 9.77
C GLY A 116 -13.45 6.14 10.20
N TRP A 117 -13.30 6.80 11.36
CA TRP A 117 -11.98 6.95 11.97
C TRP A 117 -11.43 5.59 12.38
N CYS A 118 -12.23 4.79 13.09
CA CYS A 118 -11.80 3.49 13.57
C CYS A 118 -11.49 2.50 12.42
N ASP A 119 -12.27 2.51 11.33
CA ASP A 119 -11.99 1.73 10.11
C ASP A 119 -10.60 2.04 9.55
N ARG A 120 -10.31 3.33 9.35
CA ARG A 120 -9.01 3.78 8.82
C ARG A 120 -7.87 3.55 9.81
N TYR A 121 -8.11 3.72 11.10
CA TYR A 121 -7.14 3.43 12.15
C TYR A 121 -6.74 1.94 12.11
N MET A 122 -7.71 1.03 12.09
CA MET A 122 -7.43 -0.41 12.04
C MET A 122 -6.66 -0.81 10.79
N HIS A 123 -7.03 -0.27 9.61
CA HIS A 123 -6.27 -0.51 8.37
C HIS A 123 -4.82 -0.03 8.48
N ARG A 124 -4.58 1.14 9.09
CA ARG A 124 -3.22 1.67 9.28
C ARG A 124 -2.40 0.88 10.30
N ALA A 125 -3.03 0.47 11.40
CA ALA A 125 -2.39 -0.29 12.47
C ALA A 125 -2.27 -1.80 12.18
N GLY A 126 -2.73 -2.28 11.02
CA GLY A 126 -2.74 -3.71 10.68
C GLY A 126 -3.63 -4.56 11.60
N LEU A 127 -4.64 -3.95 12.22
CA LEU A 127 -5.52 -4.62 13.18
C LEU A 127 -6.72 -5.26 12.46
N LEU A 128 -6.94 -6.54 12.70
CA LEU A 128 -8.16 -7.23 12.31
C LEU A 128 -9.07 -7.45 13.53
N LEU A 129 -10.38 -7.34 13.33
CA LEU A 129 -11.38 -7.75 14.32
C LEU A 129 -11.38 -9.28 14.38
N ARG A 130 -10.82 -9.83 15.46
CA ARG A 130 -10.92 -11.27 15.71
C ARG A 130 -12.37 -11.60 16.02
N ARG A 131 -13.01 -12.41 15.16
CA ARG A 131 -14.26 -13.06 15.54
C ARG A 131 -13.93 -13.95 16.73
N GLN A 132 -14.69 -13.82 17.81
CA GLN A 132 -14.60 -14.77 18.91
C GLN A 132 -14.82 -16.16 18.28
N THR A 133 -13.80 -17.01 18.33
CA THR A 133 -14.00 -18.42 18.04
C THR A 133 -14.98 -18.89 19.10
N SER A 134 -16.19 -19.28 18.67
CA SER A 134 -17.15 -19.92 19.56
C SER A 134 -16.39 -21.02 20.27
N PHE A 135 -16.31 -20.88 21.58
CA PHE A 135 -15.77 -21.82 22.55
C PHE A 135 -15.63 -23.22 21.93
N CYS A 136 -14.41 -23.66 21.65
CA CYS A 136 -14.21 -25.07 21.28
C CYS A 136 -14.77 -25.87 22.46
N PRO A 137 -15.79 -26.73 22.27
CA PRO A 137 -16.25 -27.58 23.35
C PRO A 137 -15.05 -28.34 23.91
N ALA A 138 -14.93 -28.41 25.24
CA ALA A 138 -13.91 -29.24 25.87
C ALA A 138 -13.98 -30.63 25.22
N LEU A 139 -12.89 -31.06 24.60
CA LEU A 139 -12.86 -32.35 23.93
C LEU A 139 -13.25 -33.43 24.95
N PRO A 140 -14.12 -34.40 24.56
CA PRO A 140 -14.29 -35.60 25.36
C PRO A 140 -12.93 -36.26 25.55
N ALA A 141 -12.64 -36.71 26.78
CA ALA A 141 -11.33 -37.09 27.29
C ALA A 141 -10.64 -38.29 26.61
N ASP A 142 -11.13 -38.74 25.45
CA ASP A 142 -10.76 -40.02 24.84
C ASP A 142 -10.18 -39.92 23.43
N ILE A 143 -9.60 -38.77 23.06
CA ILE A 143 -8.92 -38.58 21.76
C ILE A 143 -7.42 -38.40 21.97
N LYS A 144 -6.64 -39.32 21.39
CA LYS A 144 -5.17 -39.37 21.46
C LYS A 144 -4.52 -38.09 20.88
N PRO A 145 -3.48 -37.54 21.53
CA PRO A 145 -2.94 -36.21 21.24
C PRO A 145 -1.92 -36.20 20.10
N GLN A 146 -2.34 -36.40 18.84
CA GLN A 146 -1.40 -36.22 17.71
C GLN A 146 -1.97 -35.65 16.40
N ALA A 147 -3.14 -35.03 16.38
CA ALA A 147 -3.64 -34.53 15.08
C ALA A 147 -4.61 -33.33 15.09
N VAL A 148 -4.59 -32.43 16.10
CA VAL A 148 -5.54 -31.29 16.09
C VAL A 148 -4.91 -29.93 16.41
N LEU A 149 -3.57 -29.83 16.50
CA LEU A 149 -2.92 -28.52 16.69
C LEU A 149 -2.66 -27.75 15.39
N GLU A 150 -2.90 -28.33 14.21
CA GLU A 150 -2.74 -27.63 12.93
C GLU A 150 -3.93 -26.72 12.58
N CYS A 151 -5.14 -26.99 13.06
CA CYS A 151 -6.32 -26.33 12.46
C CYS A 151 -6.66 -24.94 13.02
N CYS A 152 -6.06 -24.48 14.12
CA CYS A 152 -6.42 -23.19 14.76
C CYS A 152 -5.31 -22.14 14.82
N ILE A 153 -4.05 -22.48 14.51
CA ILE A 153 -2.92 -21.55 14.58
C ILE A 153 -2.49 -21.08 13.18
N GLU A 154 -2.67 -21.90 12.14
CA GLU A 154 -2.17 -21.61 10.78
C GLU A 154 -2.80 -20.40 10.07
N ARG A 155 -3.84 -19.79 10.65
CA ARG A 155 -4.46 -18.57 10.11
C ARG A 155 -4.18 -17.29 10.89
N CYS A 156 -3.28 -17.31 11.89
CA CYS A 156 -3.12 -16.17 12.80
C CYS A 156 -1.67 -15.82 13.21
N CYS A 157 -0.68 -16.05 12.35
CA CYS A 157 0.66 -15.50 12.55
C CYS A 157 1.02 -14.51 11.43
N ILE A 158 1.24 -13.26 11.81
CA ILE A 158 2.06 -12.33 11.02
C ILE A 158 3.48 -12.90 11.11
N ALA A 159 3.96 -13.54 10.04
CA ALA A 159 5.38 -13.79 9.85
C ALA A 159 6.02 -12.46 9.43
N GLY A 160 6.49 -11.69 10.41
CA GLY A 160 7.51 -10.67 10.19
C GLY A 160 8.86 -11.32 10.48
N THR A 161 9.47 -11.94 9.47
CA THR A 161 10.91 -12.22 9.47
C THR A 161 11.57 -11.09 8.68
N LEU A 162 12.06 -10.10 9.41
CA LEU A 162 13.17 -9.27 8.96
C LEU A 162 14.40 -10.16 8.95
N ASP A 163 14.80 -10.63 7.78
CA ASP A 163 16.16 -11.11 7.54
C ASP A 163 16.77 -10.27 6.42
N ASP A 164 17.67 -9.39 6.84
CA ASP A 164 18.64 -8.71 6.00
C ASP A 164 19.53 -9.77 5.30
N ALA A 165 19.27 -10.03 4.03
CA ALA A 165 20.17 -10.77 3.16
C ALA A 165 20.46 -9.95 1.90
N LYS A 166 21.68 -9.41 1.87
CA LYS A 166 22.32 -8.84 0.68
C LYS A 166 22.27 -9.87 -0.46
N GLY A 167 21.38 -9.67 -1.43
CA GLY A 167 21.42 -10.30 -2.74
C GLY A 167 22.02 -9.33 -3.74
N ALA A 168 23.32 -9.46 -4.02
CA ALA A 168 23.94 -8.82 -5.16
C ALA A 168 23.34 -9.38 -6.45
N VAL A 169 22.53 -8.58 -7.16
CA VAL A 169 22.17 -8.87 -8.54
C VAL A 169 23.36 -8.46 -9.40
N VAL A 170 24.20 -9.46 -9.69
CA VAL A 170 25.11 -9.41 -10.84
C VAL A 170 24.24 -9.35 -12.08
N TRP A 171 24.30 -8.25 -12.81
CA TRP A 171 23.86 -8.23 -14.19
C TRP A 171 24.98 -8.88 -15.00
N GLU A 172 24.81 -10.16 -15.35
CA GLU A 172 25.53 -10.74 -16.47
C GLU A 172 25.05 -10.01 -17.72
N ASN A 173 25.96 -9.26 -18.32
CA ASN A 173 25.76 -8.68 -19.63
C ASN A 173 25.64 -9.84 -20.61
N ALA A 174 24.46 -10.02 -21.19
CA ALA A 174 24.32 -10.84 -22.38
C ALA A 174 25.06 -10.11 -23.50
N ASP A 175 26.15 -10.72 -23.94
CA ASP A 175 26.86 -10.40 -25.17
C ASP A 175 25.85 -10.31 -26.33
N THR A 176 25.59 -9.09 -26.80
CA THR A 176 25.13 -8.92 -28.17
C THR A 176 26.36 -8.96 -29.05
N ASP A 177 26.63 -10.15 -29.57
CA ASP A 177 27.47 -10.40 -30.73
C ASP A 177 27.21 -9.35 -31.83
N GLY A 178 28.30 -8.98 -32.48
CA GLY A 178 28.36 -7.95 -33.50
C GLY A 178 27.38 -8.17 -34.66
N CYS A 179 26.81 -7.07 -35.09
CA CYS A 179 26.40 -6.90 -36.48
C CYS A 179 27.17 -5.68 -37.01
N ASP A 180 28.32 -5.98 -37.60
CA ASP A 180 28.89 -5.20 -38.70
C ASP A 180 27.78 -4.91 -39.71
N LEU A 181 27.39 -3.65 -39.83
CA LEU A 181 26.85 -3.13 -41.07
C LEU A 181 27.57 -1.83 -41.35
N SER A 182 28.56 -2.00 -42.22
CA SER A 182 29.49 -1.00 -42.74
C SER A 182 28.79 0.25 -43.23
N ASP A 183 29.43 1.37 -42.94
CA ASP A 183 29.34 2.59 -43.75
C ASP A 183 29.50 2.26 -45.23
N SER A 184 28.59 2.78 -46.04
CA SER A 184 28.89 3.15 -47.42
C SER A 184 28.15 4.44 -47.69
N GLU A 185 28.93 5.52 -47.64
CA GLU A 185 28.68 6.73 -48.42
C GLU A 185 28.38 6.35 -49.87
N GLU A 186 27.24 6.77 -50.39
CA GLU A 186 27.15 7.11 -51.81
C GLU A 186 26.25 8.33 -51.96
N LEU A 187 26.92 9.48 -52.09
CA LEU A 187 26.41 10.68 -52.72
C LEU A 187 26.02 10.34 -54.16
N ASP A 188 24.81 10.70 -54.60
CA ASP A 188 24.71 11.41 -55.88
C ASP A 188 23.44 12.28 -55.99
N PRO A 189 23.51 13.40 -56.73
CA PRO A 189 22.53 14.48 -56.75
C PRO A 189 21.58 14.42 -57.96
N ARG A 190 20.57 15.30 -57.96
CA ARG A 190 19.64 15.66 -59.06
C ARG A 190 18.51 14.63 -59.21
N LEU A 191 17.22 14.98 -59.18
CA LEU A 191 16.46 16.12 -59.72
C LEU A 191 15.27 16.43 -58.80
#